data_AF-A0A5E7QJT2-F1
#
_entry.id   AF-A0A5E7QJT2-F1
#
_cell.length_a   1.000
_cell.length_b   1.000
_cell.length_c   1.000
_cell.angle_alpha   90.00
_cell.angle_beta   90.00
_cell.angle_gamma   90.00
#
_symmetry.space_group_name_H-M   'P 1'
#
loop_
_entity.id
_entity.type
_entity.pdbx_description
1 polymer ?
#
loop_
_entity_poly.entity_id
_entity_poly.type
_entity_poly.pdbx_seq_one_letter_code
_entity_poly.pdbx_strand_id
1 'polypeptide(L)'
;MQLTYNEEIDGRAGEAGQLRIPEEFFIALKPFLGGDAFCVPARFRYRIQEGRLVMWYELVRADKVLEEAYNAVRAKIEGAINHVPIYEATI
;
A
#
# COMPACT_ATOMS: atom_id res chain seq x y z
N MET A 1 28.18 2.52 -33.02
CA MET A 1 28.66 2.19 -31.65
C MET A 1 27.86 3.05 -30.70
N GLN A 2 26.94 2.44 -29.95
CA GLN A 2 25.95 3.15 -29.15
C GLN A 2 26.49 3.30 -27.73
N LEU A 3 26.70 4.55 -27.32
CA LEU A 3 26.91 4.89 -25.92
C LEU A 3 25.57 4.74 -25.22
N THR A 4 25.43 3.73 -24.36
CA THR A 4 24.32 3.66 -23.40
C THR A 4 24.89 3.91 -22.02
N TYR A 5 24.74 5.16 -21.59
CA TYR A 5 24.99 5.66 -20.25
C TYR A 5 24.07 4.90 -19.28
N ASN A 6 24.67 3.99 -18.52
CA ASN A 6 24.02 3.23 -17.46
C ASN A 6 24.33 3.98 -16.16
N GLU A 7 23.59 5.06 -15.88
CA GLU A 7 23.53 5.57 -14.52
C GLU A 7 22.80 4.49 -13.72
N GLU A 8 23.60 3.62 -13.08
CA GLU A 8 23.13 2.74 -12.02
C GLU A 8 22.32 3.62 -11.08
N ILE A 9 20.98 3.51 -11.12
CA ILE A 9 20.18 3.93 -9.98
C ILE A 9 20.59 2.97 -8.87
N ASP A 10 21.48 3.52 -8.06
CA ASP A 10 22.20 2.93 -6.96
C ASP A 10 21.20 2.44 -5.92
N GLY A 11 20.76 1.20 -6.10
CA GLY A 11 20.17 0.37 -5.06
C GLY A 11 21.23 -0.41 -4.29
N ARG A 12 22.45 0.12 -4.12
CA ARG A 12 23.44 -0.45 -3.20
C ARG A 12 23.16 0.06 -1.79
N ALA A 13 22.32 -0.68 -1.08
CA ALA A 13 22.48 -0.87 0.36
C ALA A 13 22.65 -2.37 0.60
N GLY A 14 23.90 -2.84 0.58
CA GLY A 14 24.29 -4.21 0.95
C GLY A 14 25.33 -4.82 -0.01
N GLU A 15 26.49 -5.18 0.53
CA GLU A 15 27.44 -6.09 -0.14
C GLU A 15 26.71 -7.35 -0.64
N ALA A 16 27.04 -7.82 -1.84
CA ALA A 16 26.60 -9.09 -2.43
C ALA A 16 25.31 -9.11 -3.29
N GLY A 17 25.13 -8.14 -4.18
CA GLY A 17 24.87 -8.44 -5.61
C GLY A 17 23.63 -9.25 -6.02
N GLN A 18 22.59 -9.38 -5.19
CA GLN A 18 21.29 -9.91 -5.58
C GLN A 18 20.18 -9.13 -4.88
N LEU A 19 19.75 -8.01 -5.45
CA LEU A 19 18.52 -7.35 -5.01
C LEU A 19 17.33 -8.22 -5.45
N ARG A 20 16.88 -9.12 -4.57
CA ARG A 20 15.57 -9.78 -4.70
C ARG A 20 14.52 -8.73 -4.36
N ILE A 21 13.99 -8.05 -5.37
CA ILE A 21 12.87 -7.13 -5.16
C ILE A 21 11.66 -7.99 -4.73
N PRO A 22 11.10 -7.79 -3.53
CA PRO A 22 9.99 -8.59 -3.06
C PRO A 22 8.77 -8.31 -3.94
N GLU A 23 8.13 -9.38 -4.41
CA GLU A 23 6.91 -9.30 -5.23
C GLU A 23 5.75 -8.67 -4.46
N GLU A 24 5.69 -8.92 -3.15
CA GLU A 24 4.66 -8.41 -2.24
C GLU A 24 5.30 -7.75 -1.00
N PHE A 25 4.72 -6.63 -0.59
CA PHE A 25 5.08 -5.88 0.61
C PHE A 25 3.83 -5.28 1.25
N PHE A 26 3.96 -4.73 2.47
CA PHE A 26 2.85 -4.07 3.15
C PHE A 26 3.08 -2.56 3.24
N ILE A 27 2.02 -1.79 3.06
CA ILE A 27 2.00 -0.34 3.29
C ILE A 27 1.02 -0.05 4.42
N ALA A 28 1.46 0.70 5.43
CA ALA A 28 0.57 1.20 6.47
C ALA A 28 -0.20 2.42 5.93
N LEU A 29 -1.53 2.30 5.80
CA LEU A 29 -2.41 3.37 5.33
C LEU A 29 -3.46 3.70 6.38
N LYS A 30 -3.88 4.97 6.43
CA LYS A 30 -5.01 5.44 7.27
C LYS A 30 -6.15 5.87 6.36
N PRO A 31 -7.15 5.02 6.09
CA PRO A 31 -8.26 5.38 5.21
C PRO A 31 -9.10 6.55 5.74
N PHE A 32 -9.17 6.70 7.07
CA PHE A 32 -9.89 7.78 7.73
C PHE A 32 -8.94 8.69 8.53
N LEU A 33 -9.18 10.01 8.45
CA LEU A 33 -8.41 10.98 9.23
C LEU A 33 -8.60 10.73 10.73
N GLY A 34 -7.49 10.68 11.48
CA GLY A 34 -7.51 10.36 12.92
C GLY A 34 -7.87 8.91 13.25
N GLY A 35 -8.05 8.07 12.23
CA GLY A 35 -8.28 6.63 12.37
C GLY A 35 -6.99 5.83 12.56
N ASP A 36 -7.20 4.53 12.75
CA ASP A 36 -6.12 3.56 12.88
C ASP A 36 -5.44 3.30 11.54
N ALA A 37 -4.19 2.82 11.60
CA ALA A 37 -3.45 2.42 10.42
C ALA A 37 -3.72 0.94 10.11
N PHE A 38 -3.88 0.64 8.82
CA PHE A 38 -4.14 -0.69 8.29
C PHE A 38 -2.98 -1.13 7.40
N CYS A 39 -2.55 -2.37 7.55
CA CYS A 39 -1.54 -2.97 6.69
C CYS A 39 -2.19 -3.40 5.37
N VAL A 40 -1.83 -2.71 4.29
CA VAL A 40 -2.34 -2.98 2.96
C VAL A 40 -1.31 -3.78 2.18
N PRO A 41 -1.60 -5.04 1.81
CA PRO A 41 -0.72 -5.77 0.91
C PRO A 41 -0.63 -5.04 -0.43
N ALA A 42 0.57 -4.93 -0.97
CA ALA A 42 0.86 -4.27 -2.22
C ALA A 42 1.81 -5.13 -3.03
N ARG A 43 1.58 -5.19 -4.35
CA ARG A 43 2.48 -5.84 -5.30
C ARG A 43 3.39 -4.82 -5.91
N PHE A 44 4.69 -5.11 -5.88
CA PHE A 44 5.65 -4.31 -6.61
C PHE A 44 5.58 -4.63 -8.10
N ARG A 45 5.52 -3.60 -8.93
CA ARG A 45 5.48 -3.73 -10.38
C ARG A 45 6.55 -2.84 -10.99
N TYR A 46 7.17 -3.34 -12.04
CA TYR A 46 8.09 -2.54 -12.83
C TYR A 46 8.03 -2.94 -14.29
N ARG A 47 8.44 -2.03 -15.17
CA ARG A 47 8.63 -2.29 -16.58
C ARG A 47 9.84 -1.54 -17.08
N ILE A 48 10.62 -2.21 -17.93
CA ILE A 48 11.75 -1.62 -18.65
C ILE A 48 11.38 -1.53 -20.12
N GLN A 49 11.41 -0.33 -20.70
CA GLN A 49 11.20 -0.07 -22.13
C GLN A 49 12.24 0.92 -22.62
N GLU A 50 12.95 0.58 -23.71
CA GLU A 50 13.98 1.45 -24.31
C GLU A 50 15.04 1.95 -23.31
N GLY A 51 15.44 1.10 -22.35
CA GLY A 51 16.39 1.45 -21.29
C GLY A 51 15.81 2.34 -20.18
N ARG A 52 14.51 2.65 -20.20
CA ARG A 52 13.82 3.39 -19.13
C ARG A 52 13.13 2.44 -18.17
N LEU A 53 13.45 2.56 -16.88
CA LEU A 53 12.79 1.87 -15.79
C LEU A 53 11.58 2.69 -15.30
N VAL A 54 10.41 2.07 -15.26
CA VAL A 54 9.20 2.60 -14.62
C VAL A 54 8.81 1.63 -13.51
N MET A 55 8.55 2.15 -12.31
CA MET A 55 8.17 1.36 -11.13
C MET A 55 6.85 1.90 -10.57
N TRP A 56 5.98 1.00 -10.11
CA TRP A 56 4.73 1.33 -9.43
C TRP A 56 4.35 0.19 -8.49
N TYR A 57 3.25 0.36 -7.76
CA TYR A 57 2.70 -0.68 -6.93
C TYR A 57 1.19 -0.80 -7.15
N GLU A 58 0.67 -2.00 -6.93
CA GLU A 58 -0.76 -2.30 -6.98
C GLU A 58 -1.21 -2.70 -5.59
N LEU A 59 -2.17 -1.98 -5.01
CA LEU A 59 -2.78 -2.40 -3.74
C LEU A 59 -3.62 -3.66 -3.97
N VAL A 60 -3.39 -4.67 -3.14
CA VAL A 60 -4.11 -5.93 -3.19
C VAL A 60 -5.34 -5.82 -2.31
N ARG A 61 -6.53 -6.02 -2.91
CA ARG A 61 -7.83 -6.02 -2.22
C ARG A 61 -8.06 -4.80 -1.31
N ALA A 62 -7.78 -3.61 -1.83
CA ALA A 62 -7.94 -2.35 -1.10
C ALA A 62 -9.40 -2.11 -0.65
N ASP A 63 -10.38 -2.65 -1.38
CA ASP A 63 -11.80 -2.66 -1.01
C ASP A 63 -12.03 -3.33 0.35
N LYS A 64 -11.34 -4.44 0.63
CA LYS A 64 -11.47 -5.17 1.90
C LYS A 64 -10.83 -4.44 3.06
N VAL A 65 -9.67 -3.83 2.82
CA VAL A 65 -9.03 -2.96 3.82
C VAL A 65 -9.94 -1.78 4.16
N LEU A 66 -10.60 -1.18 3.17
CA LEU A 66 -11.53 -0.08 3.39
C LEU A 66 -12.75 -0.54 4.21
N GLU A 67 -13.31 -1.70 3.89
CA GLU A 67 -14.41 -2.32 4.64
C GLU A 67 -14.01 -2.59 6.10
N GLU A 68 -12.82 -3.15 6.33
CA GLU A 68 -12.26 -3.36 7.67
C GLU A 68 -12.08 -2.04 8.43
N ALA A 69 -11.55 -1.01 7.76
CA ALA A 69 -11.37 0.31 8.35
C ALA A 69 -12.70 0.96 8.72
N TYR A 70 -13.72 0.80 7.88
CA TYR A 70 -15.07 1.29 8.16
C TYR A 70 -15.64 0.61 9.42
N ASN A 71 -15.56 -0.72 9.48
CA ASN A 71 -16.04 -1.50 10.61
C ASN A 71 -15.30 -1.14 11.92
N ALA A 72 -13.99 -0.89 11.84
CA ALA A 72 -13.20 -0.45 13.00
C ALA A 72 -13.66 0.92 13.53
N VAL A 73 -13.90 1.89 12.63
CA VAL A 73 -14.44 3.20 13.01
C VAL A 73 -15.84 3.04 13.62
N ARG A 74 -16.70 2.22 13.03
CA ARG A 74 -18.03 1.94 13.56
C ARG A 74 -17.98 1.36 14.97
N ALA A 75 -17.15 0.34 15.20
CA ALA A 75 -16.99 -0.28 16.52
C ALA A 75 -16.48 0.72 17.57
N LYS A 76 -15.58 1.62 17.18
CA LYS A 76 -15.06 2.69 18.05
C LYS A 76 -16.14 3.71 18.43
N ILE A 77 -16.97 4.09 17.46
CA ILE A 77 -18.13 4.97 17.66
C ILE A 77 -19.14 4.28 18.60
N GLU A 78 -19.50 3.02 18.32
CA GLU A 78 -20.44 2.25 19.13
C GLU A 78 -20.00 2.11 20.58
N GLY A 79 -18.72 1.79 20.82
CA GLY A 79 -18.17 1.68 22.17
C GLY A 79 -18.08 3.02 22.93
N ALA A 80 -18.05 4.15 22.22
CA ALA A 80 -17.92 5.46 22.84
C ALA A 80 -19.26 6.10 23.24
N ILE A 81 -20.35 5.84 22.50
CA ILE A 81 -21.60 6.61 22.58
C ILE A 81 -22.74 5.82 23.25
N ASN A 82 -22.46 5.06 24.32
CA ASN A 82 -23.42 4.20 25.02
C ASN A 82 -24.88 4.74 25.03
N HIS A 83 -25.82 3.89 24.58
CA HIS A 83 -27.28 4.10 24.50
C HIS A 83 -27.83 4.94 23.33
N VAL A 84 -27.02 5.33 22.34
CA VAL A 84 -27.53 5.96 21.10
C VAL A 84 -27.63 4.93 19.96
N PRO A 85 -28.78 4.78 19.29
CA PRO A 85 -28.92 3.88 18.15
C PRO A 85 -28.10 4.38 16.95
N ILE A 86 -27.33 3.47 16.33
CA ILE A 86 -26.57 3.72 15.11
C ILE A 86 -27.36 3.19 13.91
N TYR A 87 -27.55 4.03 12.90
CA TYR A 87 -28.25 3.68 11.66
C TYR A 87 -27.27 3.71 10.48
N GLU A 88 -27.32 2.69 9.65
CA GLU A 88 -26.53 2.59 8.42
C GLU A 88 -27.45 2.85 7.22
N ALA A 89 -27.07 3.77 6.35
CA ALA A 89 -27.75 3.99 5.09
C ALA A 89 -27.05 3.16 4.00
N THR A 90 -27.71 2.10 3.55
CA THR A 90 -27.28 1.33 2.38
C THR A 90 -27.85 1.99 1.12
N ILE A 91 -27.01 2.22 0.11
CA ILE A 91 -27.41 2.71 -1.22
C ILE A 91 -27.83 1.53 -2.10
#